data_AF-A0A822E496-F1
#
_entry.id   AF-A0A822E496-F1
#
_cell.length_a   1.000
_cell.length_b   1.000
_cell.length_c   1.000
_cell.angle_alpha   90.00
_cell.angle_beta   90.00
_cell.angle_gamma   90.00
#
_symmetry.space_group_name_H-M   'P 1'
#
loop_
_entity.id
_entity.type
_entity.pdbx_description
1 polymer ?
#
loop_
_entity_poly.entity_id
_entity_poly.type
_entity_poly.pdbx_seq_one_letter_code
_entity_poly.pdbx_strand_id
1 'polypeptide(L)'
;MRRLKRQTVYSSFDWRSKSIVSSVKNQQQCGSCYAFATTAVLESLYARKWGSNYLTDFSPQEIVDCSTLYGNYGCNGGNYESSLYYLLTKGNKITTFSSYPYVGYQKVCQTSSSSSAYLGSIQALQIPTGDETTMAYALVNYGPLWVALYASSQQFMFYKSGVLS
;
A
#
# COMPACT_ATOMS: atom_id res chain seq x y z
N MET A 1 24.65 6.73 -22.52
CA MET A 1 24.06 5.70 -21.64
C MET A 1 24.50 5.99 -20.21
N ARG A 2 23.58 6.38 -19.30
CA ARG A 2 23.94 6.65 -17.89
C ARG A 2 24.05 5.32 -17.16
N ARG A 3 25.28 4.94 -16.81
CA ARG A 3 25.59 3.78 -15.97
C ARG A 3 25.02 4.04 -14.57
N LEU A 4 24.12 3.19 -14.08
CA LEU A 4 23.67 3.24 -12.69
C LEU A 4 24.91 3.12 -11.79
N LYS A 5 25.12 4.11 -10.92
CA LYS A 5 26.18 4.05 -9.90
C LYS A 5 25.94 2.80 -9.05
N ARG A 6 27.02 2.10 -8.67
CA ARG A 6 27.04 0.94 -7.76
C ARG A 6 25.94 1.10 -6.70
N GLN A 7 24.90 0.27 -6.75
CA GLN A 7 23.80 0.30 -5.79
C GLN A 7 24.40 0.01 -4.41
N THR A 8 24.27 0.95 -3.49
CA THR A 8 24.69 0.76 -2.10
C THR A 8 23.73 -0.24 -1.46
N VAL A 9 24.23 -1.43 -1.14
CA VAL A 9 23.44 -2.44 -0.43
C VAL A 9 23.49 -2.08 1.05
N TYR A 10 22.35 -1.67 1.60
CA TYR A 10 22.20 -1.44 3.03
C TYR A 10 22.14 -2.80 3.74
N SER A 11 22.93 -3.00 4.79
CA SER A 11 22.92 -4.25 5.57
C SER A 11 21.68 -4.39 6.45
N SER A 12 21.06 -3.27 6.84
CA SER A 12 19.77 -3.23 7.54
C SER A 12 19.10 -1.88 7.33
N PHE A 13 17.77 -1.87 7.26
CA PHE A 13 16.98 -0.65 7.14
C PHE A 13 15.54 -0.89 7.60
N ASP A 14 14.95 0.05 8.35
CA ASP A 14 13.57 -0.04 8.84
C ASP A 14 12.86 1.31 8.81
N TRP A 15 11.83 1.43 7.98
CA TRP A 15 11.01 2.66 7.85
C TRP A 15 10.21 2.99 9.12
N ARG A 16 9.96 2.02 10.02
CA ARG A 16 9.27 2.29 11.29
C ARG A 16 10.09 3.22 12.17
N SER A 17 11.42 3.14 12.12
CA SER A 17 12.32 4.07 12.83
C SER A 17 12.20 5.53 12.38
N LYS A 18 11.57 5.79 11.23
CA LYS A 18 11.35 7.12 10.67
C LYS A 18 9.96 7.69 10.97
N SER A 19 9.13 6.98 11.73
CA SER A 19 7.76 7.40 12.10
C SER A 19 6.89 7.75 10.88
N ILE A 20 7.05 7.00 9.78
CA ILE A 20 6.22 7.14 8.56
C ILE A 20 5.42 5.88 8.26
N VAL A 21 5.45 4.86 9.12
CA VAL A 21 4.70 3.61 8.93
C VAL A 21 3.55 3.61 9.92
N SER A 22 2.32 3.51 9.42
CA SER A 22 1.11 3.45 10.23
C SER A 22 1.03 2.17 11.06
N SER A 23 0.13 2.13 12.03
CA SER A 23 -0.13 0.92 12.81
C SER A 23 -0.65 -0.21 11.92
N VAL A 24 -0.35 -1.45 12.32
CA VAL A 24 -0.89 -2.65 11.67
C VAL A 24 -2.43 -2.63 11.70
N LYS A 25 -3.05 -2.98 10.58
CA LYS A 25 -4.50 -3.05 10.41
C LYS A 25 -4.96 -4.50 10.16
N ASN A 26 -6.26 -4.77 10.27
CA ASN A 26 -6.85 -6.10 10.09
C ASN A 26 -7.89 -6.12 8.95
N GLN A 27 -7.62 -6.90 7.90
CA GLN A 27 -8.51 -7.07 6.73
C GLN A 27 -9.68 -8.03 6.95
N GLN A 28 -9.78 -8.65 8.13
CA GLN A 28 -10.82 -9.62 8.47
C GLN A 28 -10.89 -10.77 7.44
N GLN A 29 -12.08 -11.28 7.15
CA GLN A 29 -12.32 -12.38 6.22
C GLN A 29 -12.50 -11.92 4.76
N CYS A 30 -12.17 -10.67 4.44
CA CYS A 30 -12.28 -10.12 3.10
C CYS A 30 -10.93 -10.17 2.40
N GLY A 31 -10.89 -10.68 1.15
CA GLY A 31 -9.71 -10.74 0.28
C GLY A 31 -9.29 -9.36 -0.24
N SER A 32 -9.02 -8.42 0.67
CA SER A 32 -8.72 -7.01 0.44
C SER A 32 -7.28 -6.64 0.77
N CYS A 33 -6.38 -7.62 0.90
CA CYS A 33 -4.96 -7.40 1.15
C CYS A 33 -4.34 -6.39 0.18
N TYR A 34 -4.76 -6.41 -1.09
CA TYR A 34 -4.33 -5.45 -2.12
C TYR A 34 -4.61 -4.00 -1.71
N ALA A 35 -5.81 -3.71 -1.18
CA ALA A 35 -6.25 -2.39 -0.76
C ALA A 35 -5.50 -1.92 0.49
N PHE A 36 -5.28 -2.81 1.46
CA PHE A 36 -4.48 -2.52 2.66
C PHE A 36 -3.02 -2.25 2.31
N ALA A 37 -2.42 -3.05 1.42
CA ALA A 37 -1.06 -2.83 0.97
C ALA A 37 -0.95 -1.52 0.18
N THR A 38 -1.91 -1.19 -0.69
CA THR A 38 -1.94 0.09 -1.42
C THR A 38 -2.04 1.27 -0.47
N THR A 39 -2.98 1.25 0.48
CA THR A 39 -3.12 2.33 1.46
C THR A 39 -1.88 2.47 2.33
N ALA A 40 -1.33 1.41 2.90
CA ALA A 40 -0.12 1.48 3.74
C ALA A 40 1.09 2.13 3.03
N VAL A 41 1.28 1.83 1.74
CA VAL A 41 2.31 2.50 0.94
C VAL A 41 1.99 3.98 0.75
N LEU A 42 0.75 4.32 0.41
CA LEU A 42 0.33 5.72 0.24
C LEU A 42 0.45 6.54 1.52
N GLU A 43 0.07 5.98 2.67
CA GLU A 43 0.20 6.61 3.99
C GLU A 43 1.68 6.95 4.27
N SER A 44 2.57 6.01 3.98
CA SER A 44 4.00 6.18 4.19
C SER A 44 4.62 7.21 3.25
N LEU A 45 4.24 7.17 1.97
CA LEU A 45 4.70 8.15 0.98
C LEU A 45 4.12 9.55 1.24
N TYR A 46 2.89 9.63 1.75
CA TYR A 46 2.25 10.86 2.16
C TYR A 46 3.00 11.49 3.34
N ALA A 47 3.26 10.72 4.40
CA ALA A 47 4.09 11.16 5.53
C ALA A 47 5.52 11.54 5.11
N ARG A 48 6.12 10.79 4.17
CA ARG A 48 7.45 11.13 3.64
C ARG A 48 7.45 12.46 2.86
N LYS A 49 6.39 12.74 2.10
CA LYS A 49 6.28 13.93 1.26
C LYS A 49 5.96 15.19 2.07
N TRP A 50 5.03 15.09 3.02
CA TRP A 50 4.49 16.23 3.74
C TRP A 50 5.08 16.39 5.15
N GLY A 51 5.77 15.37 5.67
CA GLY A 51 6.35 15.32 7.00
C GLY A 51 5.69 14.25 7.87
N SER A 52 6.44 13.67 8.80
CA SER A 52 5.97 12.55 9.65
C SER A 52 4.72 12.89 10.48
N ASN A 53 4.51 14.16 10.80
CA ASN A 53 3.30 14.64 11.48
C ASN A 53 2.01 14.48 10.65
N TYR A 54 2.14 14.22 9.35
CA TYR A 54 1.03 13.96 8.43
C TYR A 54 0.78 12.48 8.21
N LEU A 55 1.35 11.58 9.03
CA LEU A 55 1.02 10.16 8.99
C LEU A 55 -0.49 9.98 9.24
N THR A 56 -1.22 9.74 8.15
CA THR A 56 -2.68 9.72 8.10
C THR A 56 -3.11 8.32 7.69
N ASP A 57 -4.02 7.70 8.42
CA ASP A 57 -4.62 6.44 7.97
C ASP A 57 -5.60 6.70 6.81
N PHE A 58 -5.40 6.02 5.69
CA PHE A 58 -6.26 6.09 4.53
C PHE A 58 -7.23 4.91 4.49
N SER A 59 -8.35 5.08 3.80
CA SER A 59 -9.41 4.07 3.75
C SER A 59 -9.11 2.98 2.73
N PRO A 60 -8.81 1.74 3.15
CA PRO A 60 -8.81 0.60 2.23
C PRO A 60 -10.23 0.27 1.76
N GLN A 61 -11.26 0.66 2.53
CA GLN A 61 -12.66 0.42 2.17
C GLN A 61 -13.06 1.17 0.90
N GLU A 62 -12.58 2.40 0.73
CA GLU A 62 -12.80 3.14 -0.50
C GLU A 62 -12.28 2.35 -1.72
N ILE A 63 -11.07 1.81 -1.64
CA ILE A 63 -10.50 1.01 -2.74
C ILE A 63 -11.38 -0.22 -2.97
N VAL A 64 -11.77 -0.94 -1.91
CA VAL A 64 -12.65 -2.11 -2.01
C VAL A 64 -13.98 -1.79 -2.70
N ASP A 65 -14.61 -0.67 -2.35
CA ASP A 65 -15.95 -0.32 -2.82
C ASP A 65 -15.94 0.33 -4.21
N CYS A 66 -14.91 1.12 -4.53
CA CYS A 66 -14.93 2.06 -5.65
C CYS A 66 -14.03 1.68 -6.84
N SER A 67 -13.08 0.77 -6.67
CA SER A 67 -12.13 0.42 -7.73
C SER A 67 -12.57 -0.77 -8.60
N THR A 68 -13.82 -1.25 -8.46
CA THR A 68 -14.30 -2.43 -9.20
C THR A 68 -14.39 -2.20 -10.70
N LEU A 69 -14.83 -1.02 -11.12
CA LEU A 69 -14.83 -0.61 -12.53
C LEU A 69 -13.41 -0.48 -13.13
N TYR A 70 -12.38 -0.57 -12.31
CA TYR A 70 -10.97 -0.42 -12.68
C TYR A 70 -10.21 -1.75 -12.65
N GLY A 71 -10.90 -2.87 -12.41
CA GLY A 71 -10.33 -4.22 -12.48
C GLY A 71 -10.10 -4.92 -11.14
N ASN A 72 -10.47 -4.29 -10.01
CA ASN A 72 -10.52 -4.97 -8.72
C ASN A 72 -11.87 -5.65 -8.49
N TYR A 73 -11.94 -6.58 -7.54
CA TYR A 73 -13.13 -7.41 -7.31
C TYR A 73 -13.60 -7.36 -5.86
N GLY A 74 -13.44 -6.20 -5.20
CA GLY A 74 -13.84 -5.98 -3.82
C GLY A 74 -13.14 -6.97 -2.88
N CYS A 75 -13.90 -7.86 -2.23
CA CYS A 75 -13.35 -8.90 -1.35
C CYS A 75 -12.86 -10.15 -2.07
N ASN A 76 -13.03 -10.25 -3.39
CA ASN A 76 -12.56 -11.39 -4.19
C ASN A 76 -11.16 -11.16 -4.77
N GLY A 77 -10.44 -10.15 -4.29
CA GLY A 77 -9.08 -9.84 -4.72
C GLY A 77 -8.96 -8.60 -5.60
N GLY A 78 -7.73 -8.26 -5.93
CA GLY A 78 -7.35 -7.05 -6.66
C GLY A 78 -5.84 -6.87 -6.70
N ASN A 79 -5.39 -5.76 -7.27
CA ASN A 79 -3.97 -5.42 -7.41
C ASN A 79 -3.74 -3.91 -7.22
N TYR A 80 -2.48 -3.50 -7.17
CA TYR A 80 -2.13 -2.09 -6.99
C TYR A 80 -2.34 -1.29 -8.27
N GLU A 81 -2.20 -1.86 -9.46
CA GLU A 81 -2.38 -1.17 -10.74
C GLU A 81 -3.80 -0.62 -10.90
N SER A 82 -4.81 -1.46 -10.69
CA SER A 82 -6.23 -1.09 -10.69
C SER A 82 -6.56 -0.09 -9.59
N SER A 83 -5.95 -0.25 -8.41
CA SER A 83 -6.14 0.66 -7.28
C SER A 83 -5.57 2.06 -7.57
N LEU A 84 -4.38 2.12 -8.15
CA LEU A 84 -3.75 3.37 -8.57
C LEU A 84 -4.51 3.99 -9.74
N TYR A 85 -4.95 3.21 -10.72
CA TYR A 85 -5.72 3.73 -11.84
C TYR A 85 -7.01 4.41 -11.37
N TYR A 86 -7.74 3.79 -10.43
CA TYR A 86 -8.86 4.41 -9.74
C TYR A 86 -8.48 5.77 -9.13
N LEU A 87 -7.45 5.81 -8.28
CA LEU A 87 -7.03 7.03 -7.57
C LEU A 87 -6.60 8.15 -8.53
N LEU A 88 -5.90 7.81 -9.61
CA LEU A 88 -5.50 8.76 -10.65
C LEU A 88 -6.74 9.39 -11.31
N THR A 89 -7.76 8.59 -11.66
CA THR A 89 -9.01 9.12 -12.24
C THR A 89 -9.86 9.90 -11.24
N LYS A 90 -9.72 9.62 -9.94
CA LYS A 90 -10.33 10.41 -8.85
C LYS A 90 -9.59 11.73 -8.56
N GLY A 91 -8.51 12.03 -9.28
CA GLY A 91 -7.73 13.26 -9.10
C GLY A 91 -6.73 13.19 -7.95
N ASN A 92 -6.13 12.01 -7.73
CA ASN A 92 -5.14 11.73 -6.69
C ASN A 92 -5.66 12.02 -5.28
N LYS A 93 -6.89 11.63 -5.01
CA LYS A 93 -7.53 11.79 -3.70
C LYS A 93 -7.95 10.45 -3.15
N ILE A 94 -7.78 10.28 -1.84
CA ILE A 94 -8.24 9.11 -1.09
C ILE A 94 -8.87 9.58 0.21
N THR A 95 -9.93 8.92 0.65
CA THR A 95 -10.58 9.20 1.94
C THR A 95 -9.73 8.73 3.11
N THR A 96 -9.86 9.42 4.23
CA THR A 96 -9.26 8.99 5.50
C THR A 96 -10.01 7.80 6.07
N PHE A 97 -9.32 6.94 6.81
CA PHE A 97 -9.93 5.78 7.47
C PHE A 97 -11.08 6.19 8.39
N SER A 98 -10.96 7.32 9.10
CA SER A 98 -12.00 7.83 9.98
C SER A 98 -13.27 8.29 9.25
N SER A 99 -13.14 8.85 8.05
CA SER A 99 -14.28 9.34 7.24
C SER A 99 -14.91 8.26 6.36
N TYR A 100 -14.19 7.18 6.10
CA TYR A 100 -14.70 5.99 5.40
C TYR A 100 -14.14 4.71 6.05
N PRO A 101 -14.73 4.27 7.18
CA PRO A 101 -14.21 3.13 7.94
C PRO A 101 -14.32 1.81 7.19
N TYR A 102 -13.36 0.92 7.48
CA TYR A 102 -13.35 -0.45 6.99
C TYR A 102 -14.38 -1.33 7.68
N VAL A 103 -15.15 -2.08 6.88
CA VAL A 103 -16.25 -2.93 7.38
C VAL A 103 -16.08 -4.43 7.08
N GLY A 104 -15.04 -4.82 6.35
CA GLY A 104 -14.75 -6.24 6.09
C GLY A 104 -15.62 -6.89 5.01
N TYR A 105 -16.34 -6.12 4.20
CA TYR A 105 -17.06 -6.57 3.01
C TYR A 105 -17.21 -5.43 2.00
N GLN A 106 -17.49 -5.74 0.74
CA GLN A 106 -17.71 -4.73 -0.30
C GLN A 106 -19.10 -4.11 -0.16
N LYS A 107 -19.17 -2.77 -0.18
CA LYS A 107 -20.39 -1.98 -0.25
C LYS A 107 -20.49 -1.25 -1.60
N VAL A 108 -21.59 -0.53 -1.77
CA VAL A 108 -21.72 0.47 -2.84
C VAL A 108 -20.73 1.61 -2.58
N CYS A 109 -19.98 2.01 -3.61
CA CYS A 109 -19.06 3.15 -3.55
C CYS A 109 -19.79 4.43 -3.13
N GLN A 110 -19.42 5.02 -1.99
CA GLN A 110 -20.02 6.25 -1.47
C GLN A 110 -18.97 7.17 -0.84
N THR A 111 -18.29 7.98 -1.65
CA THR A 111 -17.20 8.87 -1.18
C THR A 111 -17.59 10.35 -1.08
N SER A 112 -18.79 10.73 -1.51
CA SER A 112 -19.21 12.13 -1.66
C SER A 112 -19.26 12.93 -0.35
N SER A 113 -19.55 12.27 0.77
CA SER A 113 -19.60 12.88 2.10
C SER A 113 -18.31 12.67 2.93
N SER A 114 -17.31 11.96 2.39
CA SER A 114 -16.12 11.56 3.13
C SER A 114 -14.96 12.55 2.92
N SER A 115 -14.32 12.96 4.02
CA SER A 115 -13.09 13.75 3.99
C SER A 115 -11.99 13.01 3.24
N SER A 116 -11.34 13.69 2.29
CA SER A 116 -10.29 13.14 1.44
C SER A 116 -9.01 13.97 1.48
N ALA A 117 -7.86 13.30 1.43
CA ALA A 117 -6.55 13.92 1.31
C ALA A 117 -6.09 13.90 -0.16
N TYR A 118 -5.43 14.98 -0.60
CA TYR A 118 -4.74 15.01 -1.89
C TYR A 118 -3.34 14.41 -1.75
N LEU A 119 -3.08 13.31 -2.47
CA LEU A 119 -1.84 12.54 -2.41
C LEU A 119 -0.68 13.24 -3.15
N GLY A 120 -0.97 14.23 -4.00
CA GLY A 120 -0.01 14.78 -4.95
C GLY A 120 0.18 13.89 -6.17
N SER A 121 1.22 14.15 -6.97
CA SER A 121 1.56 13.29 -8.10
C SER A 121 2.00 11.91 -7.63
N ILE A 122 1.34 10.87 -8.14
CA ILE A 122 1.66 9.48 -7.87
C ILE A 122 2.35 8.90 -9.12
N GLN A 123 3.46 8.20 -8.90
CA GLN A 123 4.14 7.44 -9.94
C GLN A 123 4.43 6.03 -9.40
N ALA A 124 4.07 5.01 -10.18
CA ALA A 124 4.45 3.63 -9.89
C ALA A 124 5.73 3.29 -10.64
N LEU A 125 6.61 2.54 -9.98
CA LEU A 125 7.81 1.94 -10.58
C LEU A 125 7.72 0.43 -10.33
N GLN A 126 7.78 -0.34 -11.41
CA GLN A 126 7.77 -1.79 -11.33
C GLN A 126 9.20 -2.31 -11.15
N ILE A 127 9.39 -3.14 -10.13
CA ILE A 127 10.66 -3.85 -9.89
C ILE A 127 10.57 -5.20 -10.62
N PRO A 128 11.60 -5.61 -11.37
CA PRO A 128 11.62 -6.92 -12.00
C PRO A 128 11.42 -8.05 -10.99
N THR A 129 10.59 -9.03 -11.34
CA THR A 129 10.33 -10.20 -10.49
C THR A 129 11.64 -10.91 -10.13
N GLY A 130 11.84 -11.19 -8.84
CA GLY A 130 13.03 -11.88 -8.34
C GLY A 130 14.29 -11.01 -8.18
N ASP A 131 14.23 -9.71 -8.49
CA ASP A 131 15.36 -8.81 -8.29
C ASP A 131 15.38 -8.20 -6.88
N GLU A 132 15.83 -9.00 -5.91
CA GLU A 132 15.94 -8.56 -4.51
C GLU A 132 16.94 -7.42 -4.30
N THR A 133 17.94 -7.28 -5.17
CA THR A 133 18.92 -6.18 -5.09
C THR A 133 18.27 -4.85 -5.44
N THR A 134 17.49 -4.81 -6.53
CA THR A 134 16.71 -3.64 -6.91
C THR A 134 15.59 -3.38 -5.90
N MET A 135 14.97 -4.43 -5.34
CA MET A 135 13.98 -4.29 -4.28
C MET A 135 14.56 -3.62 -3.03
N ALA A 136 15.71 -4.09 -2.53
CA ALA A 136 16.39 -3.48 -1.38
C ALA A 136 16.80 -2.03 -1.66
N TYR A 137 17.34 -1.75 -2.86
CA TYR A 137 17.66 -0.38 -3.26
C TYR A 137 16.40 0.51 -3.29
N ALA A 138 15.30 0.01 -3.85
CA ALA A 138 14.07 0.76 -3.97
C ALA A 138 13.42 1.04 -2.60
N LEU A 139 13.45 0.06 -1.70
CA LEU A 139 12.95 0.21 -0.34
C LEU A 139 13.60 1.41 0.36
N VAL A 140 14.91 1.54 0.29
CA VAL A 140 15.63 2.61 1.01
C VAL A 140 15.49 3.97 0.33
N ASN A 141 15.49 4.00 -1.00
CA ASN A 141 15.50 5.27 -1.74
C ASN A 141 14.10 5.82 -2.07
N TYR A 142 13.11 4.94 -2.24
CA TYR A 142 11.76 5.29 -2.69
C TYR A 142 10.67 5.08 -1.63
N GLY A 143 10.92 4.34 -0.56
CA GLY A 143 9.96 4.15 0.53
C GLY A 143 9.46 2.72 0.65
N PRO A 144 8.49 2.46 1.53
CA PRO A 144 7.81 1.16 1.60
C PRO A 144 7.26 0.73 0.25
N LEU A 145 7.34 -0.56 -0.04
CA LEU A 145 7.00 -1.16 -1.32
C LEU A 145 5.69 -1.96 -1.21
N TRP A 146 4.90 -1.94 -2.27
CA TRP A 146 3.79 -2.88 -2.44
C TRP A 146 4.35 -4.20 -2.95
N VAL A 147 4.09 -5.31 -2.27
CA VAL A 147 4.58 -6.65 -2.64
C VAL A 147 3.47 -7.68 -2.52
N ALA A 148 3.54 -8.72 -3.35
CA ALA A 148 2.69 -9.90 -3.26
C ALA A 148 3.54 -11.11 -2.84
N LEU A 149 2.97 -11.96 -1.98
CA LEU A 149 3.63 -13.14 -1.43
C LEU A 149 2.66 -14.33 -1.46
N TYR A 150 3.19 -15.55 -1.54
CA TYR A 150 2.41 -16.76 -1.31
C TYR A 150 2.21 -16.97 0.19
N ALA A 151 1.00 -16.73 0.68
CA ALA A 151 0.68 -16.71 2.12
C ALA A 151 -0.21 -17.88 2.58
N SER A 152 -0.48 -18.87 1.71
CA SER A 152 -1.42 -19.96 2.00
C SER A 152 -0.81 -21.15 2.74
N SER A 153 0.49 -21.11 3.06
CA SER A 153 1.13 -22.20 3.82
C SER A 153 0.77 -22.14 5.30
N GLN A 154 0.70 -23.30 5.96
CA GLN A 154 0.49 -23.37 7.42
C GLN A 154 1.60 -22.62 8.19
N GLN A 155 2.84 -22.69 7.69
CA GLN A 155 3.97 -21.98 8.27
C GLN A 155 3.74 -20.46 8.28
N PHE A 156 3.17 -19.90 7.20
CA PHE A 156 2.82 -18.48 7.14
C PHE A 156 1.66 -18.16 8.09
N MET A 157 0.58 -18.96 8.07
CA MET A 157 -0.62 -18.72 8.88
C MET A 157 -0.36 -18.75 10.39
N PHE A 158 0.57 -19.59 10.85
CA PHE A 158 0.87 -19.76 12.28
C PHE A 158 2.23 -19.16 12.69
N TYR A 159 2.85 -18.36 11.83
CA TYR A 159 4.12 -17.70 12.11
C TYR A 159 4.03 -16.81 13.37
N LYS A 160 5.07 -16.82 14.20
CA LYS A 160 5.14 -16.02 15.45
C LYS A 160 6.37 -15.11 15.53
N SER A 161 7.55 -15.63 15.18
CA SER A 161 8.82 -14.90 15.28
C SER A 161 9.93 -15.63 14.52
N GLY A 162 11.03 -14.93 14.20
CA GLY A 162 12.20 -15.49 13.51
C GLY A 162 12.32 -15.00 12.06
N VAL A 163 12.85 -15.86 11.19
CA VAL A 163 12.85 -15.67 9.74
C VAL A 163 12.05 -16.83 9.15
N LEU A 164 11.01 -16.50 8.39
CA LEU A 164 10.21 -17.50 7.66
C LEU A 164 10.96 -17.87 6.38
N SER A 165 11.17 -19.17 6.14
CA SER A 165 11.94 -19.73 5.01
C SER A 165 11.17 -20.81 4.29
#